data_AF-M6CXI0-F1
#
_entry.id   AF-M6CXI0-F1
#
_cell.length_a   1.000
_cell.length_b   1.000
_cell.length_c   1.000
_cell.angle_alpha   90.00
_cell.angle_beta   90.00
_cell.angle_gamma   90.00
#
_symmetry.space_group_name_H-M   'P 1'
#
loop_
_entity.id
_entity.type
_entity.pdbx_description
1 polymer ?
#
loop_
_entity_poly.entity_id
_entity_poly.type
_entity_poly.pdbx_seq_one_letter_code
_entity_poly.pdbx_strand_id
1 'polypeptide(L)'
;MLTYIRENRKYVFFLLFVWVIATAWILPNRYKLLSKLALAIRPPGYDLKTAEEFIEKGDSILQREISYQDLGERIPDLDVMREACLYYYSLSGRDNVLYRPAWTDSISIWRFKDSGMNDESGGKKLSSKSRNPITGSFNPGEYWKTVSPTVLEALDYYKRALNFSGPDLNVPKKIEKTALAVCRPEEVLLAYADYVRNTEEAVRIVMEETKKPKSFFSCNSGEDPPNVLTEKQNQMRVWSQIKSNSFVIDRERNLKVSTNDFKKALNVLAFGIYKTGLNSISPLEADGILEKLLFFSDPGTVEYDELLMKRGMLNYQLGKRDPFFLNKAIFYFRETSKSNLLEKGSVFESGLMIVRAQIRKGQLDEALKELQQLEMNLYTIDKAYRVNGGGRSDLVEDRKKLLRYILRKKERYEEADELYVEEDSLF
;
A
#
# COMPACT_ATOMS: atom_id res chain seq x y z
N MET A 1 43.72 -32.50 43.70
CA MET A 1 42.71 -32.47 42.61
C MET A 1 42.11 -33.85 42.32
N LEU A 2 42.91 -34.89 42.07
CA LEU A 2 42.41 -36.25 41.78
C LEU A 2 41.64 -36.92 42.94
N THR A 3 41.94 -36.56 44.20
CA THR A 3 41.22 -37.03 45.39
C THR A 3 39.83 -36.41 45.54
N TYR A 4 39.69 -35.12 45.21
CA TYR A 4 38.41 -34.38 45.27
C TYR A 4 37.38 -34.90 44.24
N ILE A 5 37.85 -35.33 43.06
CA ILE A 5 37.02 -35.96 42.03
C ILE A 5 36.54 -37.35 42.46
N ARG A 6 37.29 -38.04 43.33
CA ARG A 6 36.97 -39.40 43.79
C ARG A 6 35.89 -39.41 44.87
N GLU A 7 35.91 -38.44 45.79
CA GLU A 7 34.87 -38.28 46.82
C GLU A 7 33.57 -37.70 46.25
N ASN A 8 33.65 -36.75 45.34
CA ASN A 8 32.47 -36.10 44.74
C ASN A 8 32.09 -36.67 43.36
N ARG A 9 32.44 -37.94 43.09
CA ARG A 9 32.24 -38.59 41.78
C ARG A 9 30.79 -38.49 41.30
N LYS A 10 29.81 -38.67 42.19
CA LYS A 10 28.38 -38.54 41.84
C LYS A 10 28.02 -37.12 41.39
N TYR A 11 28.56 -36.09 42.06
CA TYR A 11 28.33 -34.70 41.69
C TYR A 11 29.01 -34.35 40.37
N VAL A 12 30.25 -34.80 40.15
CA VAL A 12 30.96 -34.54 38.89
C VAL A 12 30.26 -35.21 37.70
N PHE A 13 29.81 -36.46 37.86
CA PHE A 13 29.04 -37.16 36.82
C PHE A 13 27.66 -36.52 36.59
N PHE A 14 26.99 -36.07 37.65
CA PHE A 14 25.72 -35.36 37.52
C PHE A 14 25.91 -34.02 36.80
N LEU A 15 26.97 -33.27 37.11
CA LEU A 15 27.26 -31.98 36.49
C LEU A 15 27.62 -32.16 35.01
N LEU A 16 28.41 -33.20 34.67
CA LEU A 16 28.66 -33.60 33.28
C LEU A 16 27.39 -34.03 32.56
N PHE A 17 26.52 -34.82 33.20
CA PHE A 17 25.26 -35.26 32.63
C PHE A 17 24.29 -34.10 32.36
N VAL A 18 24.17 -33.17 33.31
CA VAL A 18 23.43 -31.92 33.15
C VAL A 18 24.03 -31.09 32.02
N TRP A 19 25.36 -31.01 31.91
CA TRP A 19 26.02 -30.31 30.81
C TRP A 19 25.77 -30.95 29.45
N VAL A 20 25.79 -32.28 29.36
CA VAL A 20 25.54 -33.02 28.11
C VAL A 20 24.08 -32.89 27.69
N ILE A 21 23.13 -32.96 28.62
CA ILE A 21 21.70 -32.73 28.33
C ILE A 21 21.44 -31.28 27.97
N ALA A 22 22.01 -30.32 28.72
CA ALA A 22 21.86 -28.90 28.44
C ALA A 22 22.44 -28.56 27.07
N THR A 23 23.63 -29.06 26.72
CA THR A 23 24.23 -28.85 25.39
C THR A 23 23.42 -29.52 24.29
N ALA A 24 22.99 -30.78 24.45
CA ALA A 24 22.16 -31.49 23.48
C ALA A 24 20.78 -30.84 23.27
N TRP A 25 20.23 -30.14 24.26
CA TRP A 25 18.94 -29.46 24.16
C TRP A 25 19.06 -27.99 23.68
N ILE A 26 20.10 -27.28 24.13
CA ILE A 26 20.32 -25.85 23.81
C ILE A 26 20.94 -25.70 22.42
N LEU A 27 21.90 -26.52 22.00
CA LEU A 27 22.55 -26.37 20.67
C LEU A 27 21.59 -26.46 19.47
N PRO A 28 20.67 -27.43 19.39
CA PRO A 28 19.73 -27.49 18.27
C PRO A 28 18.67 -26.38 18.35
N ASN A 29 18.30 -25.94 19.55
CA ASN A 29 17.30 -24.89 19.76
C ASN A 29 17.90 -23.49 19.93
N ARG A 30 19.22 -23.32 19.72
CA ARG A 30 19.95 -22.10 20.08
C ARG A 30 19.36 -20.87 19.41
N TYR A 31 18.99 -20.96 18.14
CA TYR A 31 18.41 -19.84 17.41
C TYR A 31 16.99 -19.51 17.89
N LYS A 32 16.21 -20.52 18.29
CA LYS A 32 14.84 -20.33 18.83
C LYS A 32 14.85 -19.79 20.26
N LEU A 33 15.83 -20.19 21.06
CA LEU A 33 16.05 -19.66 22.40
C LEU A 33 16.60 -18.23 22.33
N LEU A 34 17.63 -17.99 21.51
CA LEU A 34 18.18 -16.65 21.28
C LEU A 34 17.17 -15.71 20.64
N SER A 35 16.32 -16.17 19.72
CA SER A 35 15.25 -15.34 19.18
C SER A 35 14.19 -15.02 20.24
N LYS A 36 13.77 -16.01 21.05
CA LYS A 36 12.86 -15.74 22.19
C LYS A 36 13.47 -14.81 23.22
N LEU A 37 14.77 -14.96 23.54
CA LEU A 37 15.50 -14.07 24.45
C LEU A 37 15.67 -12.67 23.84
N ALA A 38 15.97 -12.57 22.54
CA ALA A 38 16.06 -11.31 21.82
C ALA A 38 14.70 -10.60 21.80
N LEU A 39 13.61 -11.32 21.53
CA LEU A 39 12.24 -10.81 21.59
C LEU A 39 11.81 -10.43 23.02
N ALA A 40 12.37 -11.07 24.05
CA ALA A 40 12.09 -10.75 25.45
C ALA A 40 12.92 -9.54 25.96
N ILE A 41 14.15 -9.38 25.47
CA ILE A 41 15.05 -8.26 25.83
C ILE A 41 14.70 -7.01 25.02
N ARG A 42 14.32 -7.18 23.75
CA ARG A 42 13.88 -6.12 22.84
C ARG A 42 12.69 -6.64 22.02
N PRO A 43 11.46 -6.49 22.52
CA PRO A 43 10.30 -6.78 21.69
C PRO A 43 10.37 -5.91 20.42
N PRO A 44 9.97 -6.42 19.24
CA PRO A 44 9.72 -5.57 18.09
C PRO A 44 8.73 -4.50 18.54
N GLY A 45 9.14 -3.26 18.41
CA GLY A 45 8.52 -2.14 19.08
C GLY A 45 9.16 -0.85 18.63
N TYR A 46 8.45 0.23 18.89
CA TYR A 46 8.91 1.57 18.55
C TYR A 46 10.17 1.92 19.34
N ASP A 47 11.31 2.00 18.65
CA ASP A 47 12.59 2.46 19.20
C ASP A 47 13.28 3.35 18.17
N LEU A 48 13.03 4.65 18.31
CA LEU A 48 13.46 5.64 17.33
C LEU A 48 14.99 5.73 17.23
N LYS A 49 15.73 5.47 18.32
CA LYS A 49 17.21 5.55 18.30
C LYS A 49 17.81 4.47 17.40
N THR A 50 17.33 3.24 17.51
CA THR A 50 17.81 2.16 16.66
C THR A 50 17.37 2.34 15.21
N ALA A 51 16.18 2.91 14.97
CA ALA A 51 15.76 3.32 13.63
C ALA A 51 16.73 4.36 13.04
N GLU A 52 17.06 5.43 13.78
CA GLU A 52 18.01 6.47 13.37
C GLU A 52 19.39 5.89 13.03
N GLU A 53 19.95 5.00 13.87
CA GLU A 53 21.24 4.34 13.60
C GLU A 53 21.24 3.54 12.29
N PHE A 54 20.14 2.87 11.95
CA PHE A 54 20.02 2.14 10.70
C PHE A 54 19.85 3.08 9.50
N ILE A 55 19.12 4.19 9.67
CA ILE A 55 18.96 5.22 8.63
C ILE A 55 20.32 5.85 8.32
N GLU A 56 21.09 6.23 9.34
CA GLU A 56 22.42 6.82 9.18
C GLU A 56 23.38 5.88 8.44
N LYS A 57 23.35 4.58 8.76
CA LYS A 57 24.12 3.57 8.03
C LYS A 57 23.72 3.50 6.56
N GLY A 58 22.42 3.44 6.27
CA GLY A 58 21.92 3.46 4.89
C GLY A 58 22.34 4.73 4.13
N ASP A 59 22.23 5.89 4.77
CA ASP A 59 22.63 7.18 4.17
C ASP A 59 24.14 7.24 3.91
N SER A 60 24.96 6.71 4.83
CA SER A 60 26.42 6.66 4.66
C SER A 60 26.85 5.78 3.48
N ILE A 61 26.10 4.71 3.21
CA ILE A 61 26.35 3.81 2.07
C ILE A 61 25.98 4.51 0.76
N LEU A 62 24.86 5.25 0.73
CA LEU A 62 24.45 6.02 -0.44
C LEU A 62 25.36 7.21 -0.73
N GLN A 63 26.04 7.77 0.27
CA GLN A 63 27.00 8.86 0.08
C GLN A 63 28.38 8.39 -0.37
N ARG A 64 28.62 7.07 -0.37
CA ARG A 64 29.91 6.52 -0.81
C ARG A 64 30.07 6.67 -2.31
N GLU A 65 31.18 7.27 -2.71
CA GLU A 65 31.54 7.37 -4.12
C GLU A 65 31.91 5.99 -4.69
N ILE A 66 31.38 5.68 -5.88
CA ILE A 66 31.62 4.44 -6.60
C ILE A 66 32.36 4.79 -7.89
N SER A 67 33.44 4.07 -8.19
CA SER A 67 34.19 4.25 -9.42
C SER A 67 33.42 3.66 -10.62
N TYR A 68 33.19 4.50 -11.62
CA TYR A 68 32.57 4.12 -12.90
C TYR A 68 33.58 4.27 -14.04
N GLN A 69 33.64 3.27 -14.93
CA GLN A 69 34.67 3.12 -15.96
C GLN A 69 34.91 4.38 -16.80
N ASP A 70 33.85 5.16 -17.10
CA ASP A 70 33.93 6.33 -17.99
C ASP A 70 33.64 7.69 -17.31
N LEU A 71 33.23 7.71 -16.03
CA LEU A 71 32.73 8.92 -15.35
C LEU A 71 33.46 9.25 -14.05
N GLY A 72 34.40 8.39 -13.63
CA GLY A 72 35.15 8.55 -12.38
C GLY A 72 34.34 8.11 -11.15
N GLU A 73 34.81 8.51 -9.97
CA GLU A 73 34.14 8.28 -8.69
C GLU A 73 32.94 9.23 -8.56
N ARG A 74 31.74 8.68 -8.37
CA ARG A 74 30.50 9.46 -8.22
C ARG A 74 29.57 8.86 -7.18
N ILE A 75 28.77 9.73 -6.57
CA ILE A 75 27.69 9.36 -5.67
C ILE A 75 26.52 8.75 -6.49
N PRO A 76 25.93 7.63 -6.05
CA PRO A 76 24.71 7.06 -6.61
C PRO A 76 23.57 8.07 -6.78
N ASP A 77 23.23 8.39 -8.02
CA ASP A 77 22.01 9.13 -8.38
C ASP A 77 20.82 8.17 -8.52
N LEU A 78 19.93 8.18 -7.52
CA LEU A 78 18.74 7.33 -7.45
C LEU A 78 17.69 7.69 -8.50
N ASP A 79 17.60 8.96 -8.92
CA ASP A 79 16.61 9.39 -9.90
C ASP A 79 16.98 8.87 -11.29
N VAL A 80 18.27 8.95 -11.65
CA VAL A 80 18.81 8.37 -12.89
C VAL A 80 18.62 6.84 -12.90
N MET A 81 18.86 6.16 -11.78
CA MET A 81 18.62 4.72 -11.68
C MET A 81 17.13 4.34 -11.83
N ARG A 82 16.22 5.13 -11.23
CA ARG A 82 14.77 4.93 -11.37
C ARG A 82 14.33 5.14 -12.81
N GLU A 83 14.79 6.20 -13.45
CA GLU A 83 14.48 6.43 -14.86
C GLU A 83 14.98 5.27 -15.71
N ALA A 84 16.20 4.79 -15.47
CA ALA A 84 16.78 3.65 -16.20
C ALA A 84 15.90 2.41 -16.05
N CYS A 85 15.42 2.16 -14.84
CA CYS A 85 14.48 1.09 -14.56
C CYS A 85 13.20 1.21 -15.41
N LEU A 86 12.55 2.39 -15.42
CA LEU A 86 11.32 2.63 -16.17
C LEU A 86 11.53 2.48 -17.68
N TYR A 87 12.66 2.97 -18.18
CA TYR A 87 13.05 2.84 -19.58
C TYR A 87 13.18 1.37 -19.98
N TYR A 88 13.98 0.59 -19.26
CA TYR A 88 14.19 -0.83 -19.58
C TYR A 88 12.92 -1.66 -19.38
N TYR A 89 12.08 -1.33 -18.40
CA TYR A 89 10.77 -1.94 -18.24
C TYR A 89 9.86 -1.68 -19.44
N SER A 90 9.84 -0.47 -19.99
CA SER A 90 9.04 -0.12 -21.19
C SER A 90 9.49 -0.87 -22.46
N LEU A 91 10.75 -1.30 -22.49
CA LEU A 91 11.35 -2.08 -23.59
C LEU A 91 11.26 -3.59 -23.37
N SER A 92 10.77 -4.04 -22.22
CA SER A 92 10.59 -5.47 -21.95
C SER A 92 9.65 -6.10 -23.00
N GLY A 93 10.09 -7.20 -23.61
CA GLY A 93 9.35 -7.87 -24.68
C GLY A 93 9.57 -7.33 -26.10
N ARG A 94 10.50 -6.39 -26.30
CA ARG A 94 10.93 -5.91 -27.64
C ARG A 94 12.32 -6.44 -28.01
N ASP A 95 12.73 -6.27 -29.26
CA ASP A 95 14.02 -6.76 -29.77
C ASP A 95 15.23 -6.24 -28.98
N ASN A 96 16.21 -7.12 -28.78
CA ASN A 96 17.41 -6.86 -27.96
C ASN A 96 18.24 -5.65 -28.43
N VAL A 97 18.11 -5.27 -29.70
CA VAL A 97 18.81 -4.12 -30.30
C VAL A 97 18.35 -2.80 -29.65
N LEU A 98 17.10 -2.73 -29.20
CA LEU A 98 16.52 -1.52 -28.59
C LEU A 98 16.95 -1.30 -27.14
N TYR A 99 17.65 -2.26 -26.51
CA TYR A 99 18.20 -2.08 -25.15
C TYR A 99 19.41 -1.15 -25.09
N ARG A 100 19.97 -0.77 -26.24
CA ARG A 100 20.96 0.32 -26.29
C ARG A 100 20.21 1.64 -26.48
N PRO A 101 20.38 2.61 -25.56
CA PRO A 101 19.73 3.90 -25.72
C PRO A 101 20.18 4.55 -27.04
N ALA A 102 19.23 5.19 -27.73
CA ALA A 102 19.56 5.99 -28.89
C ALA A 102 20.46 7.16 -28.49
N TRP A 103 21.27 7.65 -29.41
CA TRP A 103 22.15 8.80 -29.17
C TRP A 103 21.37 10.03 -28.66
N THR A 104 20.16 10.25 -29.16
CA THR A 104 19.25 11.32 -28.68
C THR A 104 18.86 11.13 -27.22
N ASP A 105 18.49 9.90 -26.82
CA ASP A 105 18.06 9.57 -25.45
C ASP A 105 19.23 9.70 -24.46
N SER A 106 20.43 9.28 -24.88
CA SER A 106 21.69 9.45 -24.12
C SER A 106 22.01 10.92 -23.82
N ILE A 107 21.61 11.83 -24.70
CA ILE A 107 21.90 13.25 -24.59
C ILE A 107 20.84 14.00 -23.79
N SER A 108 19.57 13.60 -23.87
CA SER A 108 18.46 14.35 -23.26
C SER A 108 18.00 13.83 -21.91
N ILE A 109 17.92 12.50 -21.75
CA ILE A 109 17.35 11.84 -20.57
C ILE A 109 18.45 11.55 -19.56
N TRP A 110 19.57 10.99 -20.03
CA TRP A 110 20.57 10.37 -19.15
C TRP A 110 21.70 11.30 -18.70
N ARG A 111 21.45 12.61 -18.63
CA ARG A 111 22.41 13.56 -18.06
C ARG A 111 22.27 13.60 -16.55
N PHE A 112 23.36 13.35 -15.84
CA PHE A 112 23.45 13.71 -14.43
C PHE A 112 23.23 15.22 -14.30
N LYS A 113 22.27 15.63 -13.46
CA LYS A 113 22.25 17.00 -12.97
C LYS A 113 23.46 17.13 -12.05
N ASP A 114 24.40 18.02 -12.39
CA ASP A 114 25.50 18.33 -11.47
C ASP A 114 24.87 18.73 -10.13
N SER A 115 25.17 17.96 -9.08
CA SER A 115 24.68 18.18 -7.72
C SER A 115 25.11 19.57 -7.25
N GLY A 116 24.24 20.57 -7.45
CA GLY A 116 24.54 21.97 -7.16
C GLY A 116 23.74 23.02 -7.95
N MET A 117 23.05 22.68 -9.04
CA MET A 117 22.11 23.62 -9.67
C MET A 117 20.73 23.52 -9.00
N ASN A 118 20.56 24.26 -7.90
CA ASN A 118 19.24 24.69 -7.45
C ASN A 118 18.62 25.55 -8.57
N ASP A 119 17.44 25.15 -9.05
CA ASP A 119 16.62 25.84 -10.07
C ASP A 119 16.00 27.16 -9.55
N GLU A 120 16.69 27.91 -8.66
CA GLU A 120 16.18 29.16 -8.07
C GLU A 120 17.07 30.40 -8.26
N SER A 121 18.15 30.34 -9.04
CA SER A 121 18.93 31.56 -9.34
C SER A 121 18.82 31.98 -10.80
N GLY A 122 17.97 32.98 -11.03
CA GLY A 122 17.95 33.73 -12.27
C GLY A 122 19.31 34.35 -12.58
N GLY A 123 19.80 34.09 -13.79
CA GLY A 123 20.75 34.93 -14.51
C GLY A 123 22.16 35.07 -13.95
N LYS A 124 23.11 34.31 -14.51
CA LYS A 124 24.24 34.86 -15.29
C LYS A 124 25.09 33.74 -15.91
N LYS A 125 25.51 33.99 -17.16
CA LYS A 125 26.27 33.08 -18.02
C LYS A 125 27.70 32.84 -17.52
N LEU A 126 28.11 31.58 -17.71
CA LEU A 126 29.43 31.06 -18.08
C LEU A 126 30.69 31.63 -17.42
N SER A 127 31.39 30.75 -16.70
CA SER A 127 32.85 30.68 -16.74
C SER A 127 33.25 29.24 -17.06
N SER A 128 33.78 29.07 -18.26
CA SER A 128 34.32 27.84 -18.83
C SER A 128 35.55 27.35 -18.07
N LYS A 129 35.49 26.17 -17.46
CA LYS A 129 36.66 25.29 -17.30
C LYS A 129 36.22 23.84 -17.54
N SER A 130 36.85 23.22 -18.52
CA SER A 130 36.77 21.80 -18.91
C SER A 130 35.43 21.31 -19.50
N ARG A 131 35.14 21.73 -20.74
CA ARG A 131 34.29 20.94 -21.64
C ARG A 131 35.13 19.80 -22.23
N ASN A 132 35.10 18.64 -21.59
CA ASN A 132 35.11 17.41 -22.39
C ASN A 132 33.63 17.11 -22.67
N PRO A 133 33.14 17.28 -23.90
CA PRO A 133 31.86 16.72 -24.27
C PRO A 133 32.01 15.20 -24.12
N ILE A 134 31.33 14.59 -23.16
CA ILE A 134 31.25 13.12 -23.10
C ILE A 134 30.48 12.70 -24.36
N THR A 135 31.24 12.38 -25.39
CA THR A 135 30.78 11.72 -26.58
C THR A 135 30.37 10.30 -26.19
N GLY A 136 29.08 10.07 -26.03
CA GLY A 136 28.43 8.81 -26.40
C GLY A 136 28.63 7.55 -25.55
N SER A 137 29.09 7.58 -24.29
CA SER A 137 29.34 6.34 -23.52
C SER A 137 28.56 6.15 -22.21
N PHE A 138 27.62 7.04 -21.84
CA PHE A 138 26.81 6.76 -20.67
C PHE A 138 25.74 5.71 -20.97
N ASN A 139 26.05 4.45 -20.63
CA ASN A 139 25.11 3.35 -20.68
C ASN A 139 24.40 3.23 -19.31
N PRO A 140 23.12 3.63 -19.20
CA PRO A 140 22.38 3.58 -17.94
C PRO A 140 22.26 2.15 -17.40
N GLY A 141 22.29 1.14 -18.26
CA GLY A 141 22.28 -0.26 -17.84
C GLY A 141 23.57 -0.72 -17.16
N GLU A 142 24.73 -0.24 -17.60
CA GLU A 142 26.03 -0.54 -16.97
C GLU A 142 26.22 0.23 -15.67
N TYR A 143 25.79 1.49 -15.65
CA TYR A 143 25.70 2.30 -14.45
C TYR A 143 24.83 1.63 -13.39
N TRP A 144 23.62 1.22 -13.76
CA TRP A 144 22.70 0.53 -12.86
C TRP A 144 23.29 -0.78 -12.31
N LYS A 145 23.92 -1.60 -13.15
CA LYS A 145 24.58 -2.85 -12.71
C LYS A 145 25.68 -2.61 -11.69
N THR A 146 26.46 -1.54 -11.85
CA THR A 146 27.59 -1.22 -10.97
C THR A 146 27.11 -0.65 -9.63
N VAL A 147 26.06 0.18 -9.65
CA VAL A 147 25.57 0.92 -8.48
C VAL A 147 24.49 0.15 -7.71
N SER A 148 23.73 -0.73 -8.36
CA SER A 148 22.63 -1.48 -7.75
C SER A 148 23.00 -2.27 -6.48
N PRO A 149 24.17 -2.92 -6.34
CA PRO A 149 24.50 -3.65 -5.12
C PRO A 149 24.57 -2.74 -3.90
N THR A 150 25.17 -1.55 -4.04
CA THR A 150 25.29 -0.54 -2.97
C THR A 150 23.92 0.01 -2.57
N VAL A 151 23.04 0.27 -3.54
CA VAL A 151 21.68 0.75 -3.27
C VAL A 151 20.82 -0.34 -2.62
N LEU A 152 21.03 -1.62 -2.97
CA LEU A 152 20.38 -2.75 -2.30
C LEU A 152 20.84 -2.90 -0.85
N GLU A 153 22.13 -2.69 -0.59
CA GLU A 153 22.66 -2.71 0.77
C GLU A 153 22.02 -1.61 1.63
N ALA A 154 21.93 -0.38 1.11
CA ALA A 154 21.22 0.71 1.78
C ALA A 154 19.73 0.41 2.00
N LEU A 155 19.06 -0.18 1.01
CA LEU A 155 17.67 -0.61 1.11
C LEU A 155 17.46 -1.62 2.25
N ASP A 156 18.36 -2.59 2.42
CA ASP A 156 18.29 -3.57 3.51
C ASP A 156 18.40 -2.92 4.89
N TYR A 157 19.23 -1.88 5.04
CA TYR A 157 19.30 -1.10 6.27
C TYR A 157 18.01 -0.33 6.54
N TYR A 158 17.40 0.31 5.53
CA TYR A 158 16.12 1.00 5.70
C TYR A 158 14.98 0.04 6.04
N LYS A 159 14.95 -1.17 5.44
CA LYS A 159 13.98 -2.21 5.83
C LYS A 159 14.13 -2.64 7.28
N ARG A 160 15.36 -2.74 7.78
CA ARG A 160 15.60 -3.03 9.20
C ARG A 160 15.14 -1.87 10.08
N ALA A 161 15.38 -0.62 9.67
CA ALA A 161 14.91 0.57 10.36
C ALA A 161 13.37 0.61 10.47
N LEU A 162 12.65 0.10 9.46
CA LEU A 162 11.18 0.11 9.42
C LEU A 162 10.54 -0.67 10.59
N ASN A 163 11.22 -1.71 11.08
CA ASN A 163 10.76 -2.49 12.22
C ASN A 163 10.76 -1.68 13.54
N PHE A 164 11.47 -0.56 13.58
CA PHE A 164 11.65 0.27 14.78
C PHE A 164 11.12 1.71 14.61
N SER A 165 10.88 2.15 13.38
CA SER A 165 10.49 3.53 13.06
C SER A 165 9.10 3.93 13.57
N GLY A 166 8.22 2.95 13.79
CA GLY A 166 6.83 3.16 14.19
C GLY A 166 6.11 4.19 13.30
N PRO A 167 5.59 5.30 13.85
CA PRO A 167 4.82 6.31 13.14
C PRO A 167 5.61 7.28 12.24
N ASP A 168 6.92 7.10 12.07
CA ASP A 168 7.74 7.94 11.19
C ASP A 168 7.64 7.54 9.71
N LEU A 169 7.18 8.46 8.85
CA LEU A 169 7.06 8.28 7.41
C LEU A 169 8.40 8.44 6.66
N ASN A 170 9.47 8.88 7.33
CA ASN A 170 10.78 9.05 6.70
C ASN A 170 11.35 7.73 6.16
N VAL A 171 11.23 6.64 6.93
CA VAL A 171 11.77 5.33 6.53
C VAL A 171 11.05 4.78 5.29
N PRO A 172 9.70 4.71 5.23
CA PRO A 172 8.99 4.32 4.01
C PRO A 172 9.36 5.16 2.78
N LYS A 173 9.57 6.48 2.93
CA LYS A 173 10.01 7.35 1.81
C LYS A 173 11.41 7.03 1.31
N LYS A 174 12.34 6.70 2.22
CA LYS A 174 13.71 6.26 1.84
C LYS A 174 13.68 4.91 1.15
N ILE A 175 12.86 3.99 1.63
CA ILE A 175 12.60 2.70 0.97
C ILE A 175 11.99 2.92 -0.42
N GLU A 176 11.00 3.80 -0.56
CA GLU A 176 10.39 4.12 -1.85
C GLU A 176 11.43 4.58 -2.88
N LYS A 177 12.27 5.56 -2.51
CA LYS A 177 13.32 6.07 -3.42
C LYS A 177 14.32 4.99 -3.83
N THR A 178 14.82 4.22 -2.87
CA THR A 178 15.84 3.19 -3.13
C THR A 178 15.28 1.96 -3.84
N ALA A 179 14.08 1.52 -3.48
CA ALA A 179 13.42 0.37 -4.11
C ALA A 179 13.03 0.68 -5.56
N LEU A 180 12.52 1.88 -5.85
CA LEU A 180 12.23 2.30 -7.23
C LEU A 180 13.51 2.44 -8.08
N ALA A 181 14.61 2.89 -7.49
CA ALA A 181 15.91 2.94 -8.15
C ALA A 181 16.42 1.55 -8.57
N VAL A 182 16.11 0.50 -7.80
CA VAL A 182 16.53 -0.90 -8.10
C VAL A 182 15.40 -1.76 -8.68
N CYS A 183 14.36 -1.15 -9.26
CA CYS A 183 13.25 -1.88 -9.90
C CYS A 183 12.48 -2.84 -8.99
N ARG A 184 12.34 -2.56 -7.69
CA ARG A 184 11.59 -3.39 -6.74
C ARG A 184 10.35 -2.68 -6.20
N PRO A 185 9.33 -2.41 -7.03
CA PRO A 185 8.14 -1.67 -6.60
C PRO A 185 7.32 -2.40 -5.52
N GLU A 186 7.45 -3.72 -5.41
CA GLU A 186 6.77 -4.54 -4.39
C GLU A 186 7.21 -4.15 -2.96
N GLU A 187 8.49 -3.82 -2.78
CA GLU A 187 9.07 -3.40 -1.49
C GLU A 187 8.47 -2.08 -1.00
N VAL A 188 8.01 -1.23 -1.94
CA VAL A 188 7.33 0.02 -1.61
C VAL A 188 5.98 -0.29 -0.96
N LEU A 189 5.22 -1.20 -1.53
CA LEU A 189 3.91 -1.59 -0.99
C LEU A 189 4.05 -2.24 0.38
N LEU A 190 5.03 -3.13 0.55
CA LEU A 190 5.33 -3.73 1.85
C LEU A 190 5.71 -2.67 2.89
N ALA A 191 6.58 -1.72 2.53
CA ALA A 191 7.03 -0.69 3.45
C ALA A 191 5.88 0.21 3.96
N TYR A 192 4.98 0.61 3.06
CA TYR A 192 3.81 1.41 3.43
C TYR A 192 2.76 0.59 4.19
N ALA A 193 2.64 -0.72 3.93
CA ALA A 193 1.74 -1.60 4.69
C ALA A 193 2.23 -1.80 6.12
N ASP A 194 3.52 -2.05 6.31
CA ASP A 194 4.16 -2.17 7.62
C ASP A 194 4.09 -0.85 8.39
N TYR A 195 4.27 0.30 7.72
CA TYR A 195 4.05 1.60 8.34
C TYR A 195 2.62 1.77 8.88
N VAL A 196 1.60 1.46 8.08
CA VAL A 196 0.19 1.54 8.50
C VAL A 196 -0.11 0.59 9.66
N ARG A 197 0.51 -0.59 9.67
CA ARG A 197 0.34 -1.55 10.76
C ARG A 197 1.04 -1.07 12.04
N ASN A 198 2.30 -0.66 11.95
CA ASN A 198 3.11 -0.23 13.09
C ASN A 198 2.54 1.04 13.73
N THR A 199 2.01 1.97 12.94
CA THR A 199 1.30 3.15 13.44
C THR A 199 0.05 2.78 14.23
N GLU A 200 -0.79 1.88 13.72
CA GLU A 200 -1.98 1.39 14.41
C GLU A 200 -1.65 0.64 15.70
N GLU A 201 -0.62 -0.21 15.67
CA GLU A 201 -0.14 -0.95 16.84
C GLU A 201 0.45 0.00 17.90
N ALA A 202 1.24 0.99 17.50
CA ALA A 202 1.80 1.99 18.42
C ALA A 202 0.71 2.80 19.13
N VAL A 203 -0.31 3.26 18.39
CA VAL A 203 -1.45 3.96 18.99
C VAL A 203 -2.23 3.03 19.93
N ARG A 204 -2.43 1.76 19.55
CA ARG A 204 -3.11 0.77 20.40
C ARG A 204 -2.38 0.56 21.73
N ILE A 205 -1.06 0.38 21.70
CA ILE A 205 -0.24 0.17 22.90
C ILE A 205 -0.36 1.37 23.84
N VAL A 206 -0.18 2.59 23.34
CA VAL A 206 -0.29 3.82 24.16
C VAL A 206 -1.70 4.00 24.71
N MET A 207 -2.74 3.63 23.95
CA MET A 207 -4.13 3.63 24.42
C MET A 207 -4.40 2.58 25.51
N GLU A 208 -3.67 1.47 25.53
CA GLU A 208 -3.77 0.45 26.56
C GLU A 208 -3.00 0.84 27.82
N GLU A 209 -1.81 1.42 27.69
CA GLU A 209 -0.99 1.93 28.80
C GLU A 209 -1.65 3.10 29.53
N THR A 210 -2.42 3.92 28.82
CA THR A 210 -3.19 5.02 29.43
C THR A 210 -4.43 4.56 30.18
N LYS A 211 -4.85 3.29 30.04
CA LYS A 211 -5.87 2.71 30.93
C LYS A 211 -5.22 2.48 32.31
N LYS A 212 -5.72 3.17 33.33
CA LYS A 212 -5.24 3.01 34.71
C LYS A 212 -5.17 1.51 35.08
N PRO A 213 -4.06 1.02 35.65
CA PRO A 213 -4.02 -0.34 36.15
C PRO A 213 -5.13 -0.51 37.19
N LYS A 214 -5.95 -1.55 37.05
CA LYS A 214 -6.91 -1.93 38.10
C LYS A 214 -6.10 -2.19 39.37
N SER A 215 -6.39 -1.43 40.44
CA SER A 215 -5.76 -1.63 41.74
C SER A 215 -6.01 -3.07 42.18
N PHE A 216 -4.93 -3.80 42.50
CA PHE A 216 -4.99 -5.19 42.99
C PHE A 216 -5.76 -5.32 44.32
N PHE A 217 -6.08 -4.19 44.98
CA PHE A 217 -6.75 -4.14 46.29
C PHE A 217 -8.13 -3.45 46.27
N SER A 218 -8.70 -3.06 45.12
CA SER A 218 -10.07 -2.50 45.10
C SER A 218 -11.12 -3.60 44.89
N CYS A 219 -11.42 -4.35 45.96
CA CYS A 219 -12.74 -4.96 46.09
C CYS A 219 -13.72 -3.85 46.50
N ASN A 220 -14.76 -3.64 45.69
CA ASN A 220 -15.91 -2.74 45.89
C ASN A 220 -15.72 -1.26 45.52
N SER A 221 -15.87 -0.95 44.24
CA SER A 221 -16.89 0.03 43.79
C SER A 221 -16.98 0.02 42.25
N GLY A 222 -18.18 -0.31 41.75
CA GLY A 222 -18.55 -0.18 40.34
C GLY A 222 -18.02 -1.30 39.43
N GLU A 223 -18.90 -2.22 39.06
CA GLU A 223 -18.75 -2.99 37.82
C GLU A 223 -18.81 -2.00 36.64
N ASP A 224 -17.70 -1.35 36.32
CA ASP A 224 -17.52 -0.91 34.94
C ASP A 224 -17.56 -2.19 34.11
N PRO A 225 -18.54 -2.37 33.20
CA PRO A 225 -18.65 -3.59 32.44
C PRO A 225 -17.30 -3.85 31.77
N PRO A 226 -16.85 -5.11 31.66
CA PRO A 226 -15.69 -5.41 30.83
C PRO A 226 -15.96 -4.73 29.50
N ASN A 227 -14.98 -3.96 29.02
CA ASN A 227 -15.13 -3.19 27.80
C ASN A 227 -15.20 -4.20 26.64
N VAL A 228 -16.38 -4.83 26.44
CA VAL A 228 -16.67 -5.83 25.39
C VAL A 228 -16.87 -5.06 24.09
N LEU A 229 -15.94 -4.16 23.77
CA LEU A 229 -15.86 -3.58 22.46
C LEU A 229 -15.44 -4.70 21.52
N THR A 230 -16.20 -4.83 20.44
CA THR A 230 -15.80 -5.69 19.33
C THR A 230 -14.44 -5.25 18.79
N GLU A 231 -13.70 -6.18 18.19
CA GLU A 231 -12.39 -5.87 17.59
C GLU A 231 -12.48 -4.67 16.63
N LYS A 232 -13.57 -4.60 15.85
CA LYS A 232 -13.84 -3.51 14.92
C LYS A 232 -14.05 -2.16 15.61
N GLN A 233 -14.73 -2.13 16.76
CA GLN A 233 -14.90 -0.89 17.53
C GLN A 233 -13.57 -0.42 18.13
N ASN A 234 -12.72 -1.33 18.58
CA ASN A 234 -11.36 -0.99 19.03
C ASN A 234 -10.52 -0.41 17.89
N GLN A 235 -10.59 -1.00 16.69
CA GLN A 235 -9.93 -0.47 15.50
C GLN A 235 -10.41 0.94 15.14
N MET A 236 -11.72 1.19 15.12
CA MET A 236 -12.28 2.52 14.85
C MET A 236 -11.83 3.56 15.89
N ARG A 237 -11.69 3.15 17.16
CA ARG A 237 -11.18 4.04 18.21
C ARG A 237 -9.72 4.43 17.95
N VAL A 238 -8.88 3.48 17.54
CA VAL A 238 -7.49 3.75 17.11
C VAL A 238 -7.47 4.73 15.95
N TRP A 239 -8.27 4.49 14.90
CA TRP A 239 -8.33 5.39 13.75
C TRP A 239 -8.84 6.78 14.12
N SER A 240 -9.78 6.88 15.06
CA SER A 240 -10.25 8.18 15.58
C SER A 240 -9.15 8.96 16.29
N GLN A 241 -8.24 8.29 17.01
CA GLN A 241 -7.09 8.94 17.64
C GLN A 241 -6.05 9.41 16.60
N ILE A 242 -5.84 8.61 15.54
CA ILE A 242 -4.98 9.02 14.42
C ILE A 242 -5.59 10.25 13.75
N LYS A 243 -6.89 10.22 13.41
CA LYS A 243 -7.60 11.29 12.70
C LYS A 243 -7.62 12.61 13.47
N SER A 244 -7.55 12.57 14.80
CA SER A 244 -7.59 13.79 15.63
C SER A 244 -6.29 14.62 15.59
N ASN A 245 -5.20 14.10 14.99
CA ASN A 245 -3.86 14.74 14.93
C ASN A 245 -3.26 15.16 16.28
N SER A 246 -3.92 14.84 17.38
CA SER A 246 -3.59 15.29 18.73
C SER A 246 -2.97 14.20 19.58
N PHE A 247 -3.01 12.95 19.11
CA PHE A 247 -2.53 11.80 19.87
C PHE A 247 -1.00 11.76 19.91
N VAL A 248 -0.46 11.82 21.12
CA VAL A 248 0.98 11.77 21.38
C VAL A 248 1.36 10.32 21.68
N ILE A 249 2.21 9.74 20.84
CA ILE A 249 2.74 8.38 21.04
C ILE A 249 3.90 8.43 22.03
N ASP A 250 4.80 9.38 21.84
CA ASP A 250 5.97 9.57 22.70
C ASP A 250 5.88 10.93 23.40
N ARG A 251 5.67 10.91 24.72
CA ARG A 251 5.56 12.12 25.55
C ARG A 251 6.90 12.81 25.76
N GLU A 252 8.00 12.08 25.72
CA GLU A 252 9.34 12.65 25.94
C GLU A 252 9.79 13.46 24.73
N ARG A 253 9.53 12.95 23.53
CA ARG A 253 9.87 13.61 22.26
C ARG A 253 8.72 14.41 21.63
N ASN A 254 7.54 14.46 22.28
CA ASN A 254 6.31 15.05 21.75
C ASN A 254 5.95 14.56 20.33
N LEU A 255 6.20 13.28 20.04
CA LEU A 255 5.92 12.73 18.73
C LEU A 255 4.42 12.46 18.55
N LYS A 256 3.83 13.11 17.55
CA LYS A 256 2.41 13.02 17.21
C LYS A 256 2.21 12.25 15.93
N VAL A 257 1.12 11.49 15.86
CA VAL A 257 0.71 10.86 14.59
C VAL A 257 0.12 11.92 13.67
N SER A 258 0.66 11.98 12.46
CA SER A 258 0.16 12.83 11.38
C SER A 258 -0.88 12.07 10.56
N THR A 259 -2.12 12.55 10.55
CA THR A 259 -3.20 12.03 9.69
C THR A 259 -2.83 12.14 8.22
N ASN A 260 -2.14 13.21 7.84
CA ASN A 260 -1.78 13.44 6.44
C ASN A 260 -0.77 12.41 5.95
N ASP A 261 0.19 12.04 6.80
CA ASP A 261 1.19 11.01 6.48
C ASP A 261 0.55 9.62 6.43
N PHE A 262 -0.38 9.34 7.34
CA PHE A 262 -1.19 8.12 7.32
C PHE A 262 -2.06 8.02 6.06
N LYS A 263 -2.75 9.11 5.68
CA LYS A 263 -3.56 9.17 4.45
C LYS A 263 -2.70 9.01 3.19
N LYS A 264 -1.50 9.59 3.15
CA LYS A 264 -0.53 9.40 2.06
C LYS A 264 -0.14 7.92 1.92
N ALA A 265 0.19 7.26 3.02
CA ALA A 265 0.54 5.84 3.01
C ALA A 265 -0.61 4.98 2.46
N LEU A 266 -1.83 5.21 2.92
CA LEU A 266 -3.01 4.50 2.43
C LEU A 266 -3.27 4.74 0.93
N ASN A 267 -3.07 5.97 0.44
CA ASN A 267 -3.24 6.29 -0.98
C ASN A 267 -2.20 5.57 -1.86
N VAL A 268 -0.95 5.46 -1.39
CA VAL A 268 0.09 4.69 -2.10
C VAL A 268 -0.30 3.21 -2.18
N LEU A 269 -0.80 2.63 -1.08
CA LEU A 269 -1.29 1.25 -1.06
C LEU A 269 -2.48 1.04 -2.01
N ALA A 270 -3.46 1.95 -1.99
CA ALA A 270 -4.61 1.88 -2.87
C ALA A 270 -4.20 1.97 -4.35
N PHE A 271 -3.30 2.89 -4.71
CA PHE A 271 -2.77 2.99 -6.07
C PHE A 271 -2.05 1.70 -6.49
N GLY A 272 -1.27 1.10 -5.57
CA GLY A 272 -0.64 -0.21 -5.76
C GLY A 272 -1.63 -1.30 -6.13
N ILE A 273 -2.75 -1.39 -5.39
CA ILE A 273 -3.83 -2.35 -5.65
C ILE A 273 -4.42 -2.18 -7.06
N TYR A 274 -4.72 -0.93 -7.46
CA TYR A 274 -5.34 -0.67 -8.75
C TYR A 274 -4.39 -0.93 -9.92
N LYS A 275 -3.11 -0.58 -9.79
CA LYS A 275 -2.12 -0.75 -10.86
C LYS A 275 -1.73 -2.22 -11.08
N THR A 276 -1.71 -3.02 -10.01
CA THR A 276 -1.35 -4.46 -10.07
C THR A 276 -2.53 -5.38 -10.32
N GLY A 277 -3.76 -4.85 -10.29
CA GLY A 277 -4.98 -5.57 -10.69
C GLY A 277 -5.37 -6.72 -9.76
N LEU A 278 -5.28 -6.54 -8.43
CA LEU A 278 -5.55 -7.57 -7.40
C LEU A 278 -4.71 -8.86 -7.54
N ASN A 279 -3.76 -8.94 -8.46
CA ASN A 279 -2.94 -10.13 -8.68
C ASN A 279 -1.89 -10.33 -7.57
N SER A 280 -1.48 -9.25 -6.91
CA SER A 280 -0.44 -9.26 -5.86
C SER A 280 -0.98 -9.02 -4.44
N ILE A 281 -2.24 -8.63 -4.28
CA ILE A 281 -2.84 -8.29 -2.97
C ILE A 281 -4.18 -9.01 -2.83
N SER A 282 -4.46 -9.56 -1.65
CA SER A 282 -5.73 -10.24 -1.44
C SER A 282 -6.89 -9.23 -1.54
N PRO A 283 -8.01 -9.57 -2.19
CA PRO A 283 -9.17 -8.69 -2.27
C PRO A 283 -9.72 -8.23 -0.90
N LEU A 284 -9.47 -8.99 0.17
CA LEU A 284 -9.84 -8.62 1.54
C LEU A 284 -8.94 -7.54 2.12
N GLU A 285 -7.63 -7.62 1.91
CA GLU A 285 -6.69 -6.55 2.28
C GLU A 285 -7.00 -5.26 1.52
N ALA A 286 -7.37 -5.39 0.24
CA ALA A 286 -7.82 -4.25 -0.55
C ALA A 286 -9.08 -3.59 0.02
N ASP A 287 -10.08 -4.38 0.45
CA ASP A 287 -11.28 -3.83 1.12
C ASP A 287 -10.92 -3.15 2.44
N GLY A 288 -9.97 -3.73 3.20
CA GLY A 288 -9.44 -3.15 4.42
C GLY A 288 -8.76 -1.79 4.20
N ILE A 289 -7.96 -1.64 3.14
CA ILE A 289 -7.31 -0.38 2.79
C ILE A 289 -8.34 0.67 2.37
N LEU A 290 -9.34 0.29 1.57
CA LEU A 290 -10.42 1.20 1.17
C LEU A 290 -11.33 1.60 2.34
N GLU A 291 -11.57 0.70 3.30
CA GLU A 291 -12.27 1.02 4.53
C GLU A 291 -11.54 2.10 5.33
N LYS A 292 -10.23 1.95 5.49
CA LYS A 292 -9.39 2.96 6.15
C LYS A 292 -9.46 4.28 5.39
N LEU A 293 -9.26 4.28 4.07
CA LEU A 293 -9.34 5.51 3.27
C LEU A 293 -10.68 6.23 3.39
N LEU A 294 -11.80 5.49 3.39
CA LEU A 294 -13.12 6.07 3.61
C LEU A 294 -13.25 6.70 4.98
N PHE A 295 -12.71 6.09 6.03
CA PHE A 295 -12.73 6.64 7.39
C PHE A 295 -11.94 7.95 7.51
N PHE A 296 -10.78 8.01 6.85
CA PHE A 296 -9.89 9.18 6.86
C PHE A 296 -10.27 10.26 5.84
N SER A 297 -11.19 9.96 4.92
CA SER A 297 -11.75 10.95 4.00
C SER A 297 -12.95 11.64 4.63
N ASP A 298 -13.17 12.91 4.29
CA ASP A 298 -14.29 13.67 4.82
C ASP A 298 -15.54 13.46 3.95
N PRO A 299 -16.70 13.22 4.57
CA PRO A 299 -17.94 13.01 3.84
C PRO A 299 -18.33 14.28 3.07
N GLY A 300 -18.92 14.12 1.89
CA GLY A 300 -19.28 15.25 1.03
C GLY A 300 -18.11 15.84 0.24
N THR A 301 -17.04 15.05 0.03
CA THR A 301 -15.96 15.36 -0.91
C THR A 301 -16.03 14.43 -2.13
N VAL A 302 -15.54 14.89 -3.29
CA VAL A 302 -15.47 14.07 -4.50
C VAL A 302 -14.66 12.80 -4.25
N GLU A 303 -13.53 12.92 -3.52
CA GLU A 303 -12.68 11.79 -3.13
C GLU A 303 -13.46 10.72 -2.36
N TYR A 304 -14.30 11.13 -1.40
CA TYR A 304 -15.11 10.21 -0.62
C TYR A 304 -16.10 9.43 -1.49
N ASP A 305 -16.81 10.11 -2.39
CA ASP A 305 -17.80 9.47 -3.26
C ASP A 305 -17.15 8.55 -4.31
N GLU A 306 -15.96 8.91 -4.81
CA GLU A 306 -15.15 8.02 -5.65
C GLU A 306 -14.69 6.76 -4.89
N LEU A 307 -14.29 6.91 -3.63
CA LEU A 307 -13.88 5.78 -2.79
C LEU A 307 -15.07 4.84 -2.51
N LEU A 308 -16.27 5.37 -2.31
CA LEU A 308 -17.49 4.57 -2.20
C LEU A 308 -17.73 3.75 -3.47
N MET A 309 -17.63 4.39 -4.64
CA MET A 309 -17.79 3.71 -5.93
C MET A 309 -16.75 2.60 -6.10
N LYS A 310 -15.47 2.90 -5.85
CA LYS A 310 -14.36 1.94 -5.95
C LYS A 310 -14.53 0.75 -4.99
N ARG A 311 -14.92 1.01 -3.74
CA ARG A 311 -15.19 -0.05 -2.75
C ARG A 311 -16.41 -0.88 -3.13
N GLY A 312 -17.45 -0.27 -3.68
CA GLY A 312 -18.61 -0.97 -4.26
C GLY A 312 -18.20 -1.94 -5.37
N MET A 313 -17.35 -1.50 -6.29
CA MET A 313 -16.82 -2.33 -7.39
C MET A 313 -16.02 -3.53 -6.87
N LEU A 314 -15.14 -3.32 -5.88
CA LEU A 314 -14.37 -4.39 -5.26
C LEU A 314 -15.29 -5.43 -4.59
N ASN A 315 -16.27 -4.97 -3.82
CA ASN A 315 -17.25 -5.85 -3.16
C ASN A 315 -18.11 -6.61 -4.18
N TYR A 316 -18.45 -5.99 -5.32
CA TYR A 316 -19.17 -6.67 -6.40
C TYR A 316 -18.33 -7.76 -7.07
N GLN A 317 -17.02 -7.56 -7.23
CA GLN A 317 -16.10 -8.58 -7.73
C GLN A 317 -15.96 -9.74 -6.73
N LEU A 318 -15.80 -9.43 -5.45
CA LEU A 318 -15.79 -10.41 -4.36
C LEU A 318 -17.09 -11.22 -4.27
N GLY A 319 -18.21 -10.56 -4.58
CA GLY A 319 -19.54 -11.14 -4.67
C GLY A 319 -19.67 -12.31 -5.66
N LYS A 320 -18.72 -12.47 -6.60
CA LYS A 320 -18.67 -13.65 -7.48
C LYS A 320 -18.34 -14.94 -6.70
N ARG A 321 -17.56 -14.82 -5.63
CA ARG A 321 -17.14 -15.96 -4.79
C ARG A 321 -18.05 -16.15 -3.59
N ASP A 322 -18.43 -15.06 -2.93
CA ASP A 322 -19.30 -15.07 -1.75
C ASP A 322 -20.44 -14.03 -1.89
N PRO A 323 -21.71 -14.48 -2.01
CA PRO A 323 -22.87 -13.61 -2.15
C PRO A 323 -23.05 -12.57 -1.04
N PHE A 324 -22.48 -12.78 0.16
CA PHE A 324 -22.57 -11.81 1.25
C PHE A 324 -22.02 -10.42 0.86
N PHE A 325 -20.95 -10.38 0.04
CA PHE A 325 -20.35 -9.14 -0.42
C PHE A 325 -21.24 -8.36 -1.41
N LEU A 326 -22.22 -9.01 -2.05
CA LEU A 326 -23.17 -8.31 -2.93
C LEU A 326 -24.06 -7.35 -2.14
N ASN A 327 -24.43 -7.68 -0.90
CA ASN A 327 -25.20 -6.76 -0.04
C ASN A 327 -24.40 -5.51 0.31
N LYS A 328 -23.10 -5.66 0.60
CA LYS A 328 -22.19 -4.53 0.84
C LYS A 328 -22.00 -3.69 -0.42
N ALA A 329 -21.84 -4.32 -1.58
CA ALA A 329 -21.73 -3.63 -2.86
C ALA A 329 -22.98 -2.76 -3.14
N ILE A 330 -24.18 -3.33 -2.97
CA ILE A 330 -25.46 -2.60 -3.13
C ILE A 330 -25.52 -1.40 -2.18
N PHE A 331 -25.10 -1.57 -0.91
CA PHE A 331 -25.06 -0.46 0.04
C PHE A 331 -24.16 0.69 -0.45
N TYR A 332 -22.92 0.39 -0.86
CA TYR A 332 -22.00 1.43 -1.33
C TYR A 332 -22.49 2.10 -2.61
N PHE A 333 -22.99 1.34 -3.60
CA PHE A 333 -23.53 1.93 -4.82
C PHE A 333 -24.77 2.79 -4.57
N ARG A 334 -25.63 2.44 -3.60
CA ARG A 334 -26.78 3.27 -3.21
C ARG A 334 -26.38 4.58 -2.56
N GLU A 335 -25.27 4.61 -1.83
CA GLU A 335 -24.75 5.85 -1.29
C GLU A 335 -24.11 6.70 -2.40
N THR A 336 -23.35 6.08 -3.30
CA THR A 336 -22.79 6.75 -4.49
C THR A 336 -23.89 7.32 -5.41
N SER A 337 -25.02 6.62 -5.58
CA SER A 337 -26.11 7.04 -6.47
C SER A 337 -26.84 8.30 -5.97
N LYS A 338 -26.66 8.68 -4.70
CA LYS A 338 -27.22 9.90 -4.10
C LYS A 338 -26.27 11.08 -4.19
N SER A 339 -25.05 10.89 -4.68
CA SER A 339 -24.04 11.95 -4.76
C SER A 339 -24.47 13.03 -5.75
N ASN A 340 -24.31 14.29 -5.32
CA ASN A 340 -24.44 15.47 -6.19
C ASN A 340 -23.06 15.98 -6.68
N LEU A 341 -21.97 15.35 -6.23
CA LEU A 341 -20.60 15.79 -6.47
C LEU A 341 -19.95 15.05 -7.64
N LEU A 342 -20.36 13.79 -7.84
CA LEU A 342 -19.88 12.99 -8.95
C LEU A 342 -20.55 13.40 -10.28
N GLU A 343 -19.86 13.09 -11.37
CA GLU A 343 -20.46 13.17 -12.70
C GLU A 343 -21.74 12.32 -12.79
N LYS A 344 -22.75 12.84 -13.49
CA LYS A 344 -24.03 12.14 -13.70
C LYS A 344 -23.85 10.74 -14.31
N GLY A 345 -22.82 10.54 -15.13
CA GLY A 345 -22.46 9.23 -15.67
C GLY A 345 -22.04 8.23 -14.58
N SER A 346 -21.16 8.64 -13.67
CA SER A 346 -20.73 7.80 -12.53
C SER A 346 -21.89 7.46 -11.58
N VAL A 347 -22.77 8.44 -11.34
CA VAL A 347 -24.00 8.24 -10.54
C VAL A 347 -24.92 7.21 -11.20
N PHE A 348 -25.12 7.32 -12.50
CA PHE A 348 -25.94 6.35 -13.25
C PHE A 348 -25.31 4.96 -13.32
N GLU A 349 -24.00 4.90 -13.55
CA GLU A 349 -23.22 3.66 -13.53
C GLU A 349 -23.37 2.94 -12.18
N SER A 350 -23.32 3.67 -11.06
CA SER A 350 -23.57 3.10 -9.74
C SER A 350 -24.96 2.46 -9.63
N GLY A 351 -25.98 3.09 -10.22
CA GLY A 351 -27.33 2.54 -10.33
C GLY A 351 -27.39 1.24 -11.15
N LEU A 352 -26.73 1.19 -12.30
CA LEU A 352 -26.64 -0.03 -13.11
C LEU A 352 -25.89 -1.15 -12.35
N MET A 353 -24.91 -0.79 -11.54
CA MET A 353 -24.20 -1.76 -10.70
C MET A 353 -25.07 -2.32 -9.57
N ILE A 354 -26.03 -1.56 -9.02
CA ILE A 354 -27.06 -2.08 -8.09
C ILE A 354 -27.89 -3.17 -8.80
N VAL A 355 -28.38 -2.87 -10.00
CA VAL A 355 -29.17 -3.82 -10.82
C VAL A 355 -28.37 -5.09 -11.07
N ARG A 356 -27.11 -4.96 -11.50
CA ARG A 356 -26.20 -6.08 -11.73
C ARG A 356 -25.97 -6.92 -10.48
N ALA A 357 -25.88 -6.30 -9.31
CA ALA A 357 -25.73 -7.01 -8.03
C ALA A 357 -27.02 -7.76 -7.66
N GLN A 358 -28.19 -7.16 -7.83
CA GLN A 358 -29.48 -7.80 -7.58
C GLN A 358 -29.76 -8.97 -8.54
N ILE A 359 -29.42 -8.82 -9.82
CA ILE A 359 -29.48 -9.92 -10.81
C ILE A 359 -28.66 -11.12 -10.32
N ARG A 360 -27.42 -10.89 -9.86
CA ARG A 360 -26.55 -11.97 -9.35
C ARG A 360 -27.10 -12.63 -8.09
N LYS A 361 -27.84 -11.89 -7.27
CA LYS A 361 -28.57 -12.45 -6.11
C LYS A 361 -29.85 -13.20 -6.50
N GLY A 362 -30.27 -13.17 -7.77
CA GLY A 362 -31.54 -13.73 -8.23
C GLY A 362 -32.77 -12.87 -7.90
N GLN A 363 -32.59 -11.65 -7.38
CA GLN A 363 -33.68 -10.74 -7.02
C GLN A 363 -34.14 -9.91 -8.22
N LEU A 364 -34.76 -10.57 -9.20
CA LEU A 364 -35.11 -9.95 -10.49
C LEU A 364 -36.17 -8.84 -10.37
N ASP A 365 -37.10 -8.95 -9.42
CA ASP A 365 -38.13 -7.92 -9.18
C ASP A 365 -37.55 -6.61 -8.67
N GLU A 366 -36.60 -6.70 -7.74
CA GLU A 366 -35.88 -5.53 -7.24
C GLU A 366 -35.04 -4.90 -8.35
N ALA A 367 -34.36 -5.73 -9.15
CA ALA A 367 -33.55 -5.29 -10.28
C ALA A 367 -34.38 -4.53 -11.34
N LEU A 368 -35.59 -5.03 -11.65
CA LEU A 368 -36.49 -4.37 -12.59
C LEU A 368 -36.97 -3.00 -12.04
N LYS A 369 -37.30 -2.93 -10.76
CA LYS A 369 -37.73 -1.69 -10.10
C LYS A 369 -36.63 -0.62 -10.14
N GLU A 370 -35.39 -1.00 -9.85
CA GLU A 370 -34.24 -0.07 -9.91
C GLU A 370 -34.00 0.40 -11.37
N LEU A 371 -34.14 -0.47 -12.38
CA LEU A 371 -34.04 -0.08 -13.79
C LEU A 371 -35.13 0.90 -14.26
N GLN A 372 -36.33 0.77 -13.72
CA GLN A 372 -37.44 1.70 -13.98
C GLN A 372 -37.15 3.08 -13.35
N GLN A 373 -36.56 3.11 -12.15
CA GLN A 373 -36.14 4.37 -11.52
C GLN A 373 -35.06 5.08 -12.34
N LEU A 374 -34.11 4.31 -12.90
CA LEU A 374 -33.07 4.85 -13.77
C LEU A 374 -33.60 5.44 -15.08
N GLU A 375 -34.78 4.99 -15.55
CA GLU A 375 -35.42 5.53 -16.75
C GLU A 375 -35.71 7.03 -16.64
N MET A 376 -36.14 7.47 -15.45
CA MET A 376 -36.43 8.88 -15.18
C MET A 376 -35.20 9.78 -15.35
N ASN A 377 -34.00 9.21 -15.18
CA ASN A 377 -32.73 9.93 -15.28
C ASN A 377 -32.12 9.86 -16.70
N LEU A 378 -32.65 9.00 -17.57
CA LEU A 378 -32.09 8.68 -18.89
C LEU A 378 -31.93 9.92 -19.79
N TYR A 379 -32.94 10.80 -19.83
CA TYR A 379 -32.93 12.00 -20.68
C TYR A 379 -31.76 12.94 -20.40
N THR A 380 -31.27 12.98 -19.16
CA THR A 380 -30.14 13.82 -18.76
C THR A 380 -28.79 13.25 -19.17
N ILE A 381 -28.71 11.93 -19.37
CA ILE A 381 -27.48 11.19 -19.66
C ILE A 381 -27.33 10.95 -21.16
N ASP A 382 -28.46 10.72 -21.84
CA ASP A 382 -28.52 10.42 -23.28
C ASP A 382 -27.84 11.51 -24.14
N LYS A 383 -27.95 12.78 -23.74
CA LYS A 383 -27.30 13.90 -24.43
C LYS A 383 -25.79 14.01 -24.19
N ALA A 384 -25.31 13.57 -23.03
CA ALA A 384 -23.92 13.78 -22.60
C ALA A 384 -23.01 12.58 -22.88
N TYR A 385 -23.57 11.37 -22.86
CA TYR A 385 -22.79 10.13 -22.90
C TYR A 385 -23.02 9.24 -24.14
N ARG A 386 -23.93 9.62 -25.07
CA ARG A 386 -23.93 9.07 -26.43
C ARG A 386 -22.92 9.75 -27.37
N VAL A 387 -22.55 11.00 -27.10
CA VAL A 387 -21.82 11.87 -28.06
C VAL A 387 -20.33 12.02 -27.71
N ASN A 388 -19.99 11.92 -26.42
CA ASN A 388 -18.61 12.06 -25.97
C ASN A 388 -18.00 10.67 -25.80
N GLY A 389 -17.21 10.24 -26.79
CA GLY A 389 -16.40 9.01 -26.79
C GLY A 389 -15.30 8.97 -25.73
N GLY A 390 -15.60 9.35 -24.48
CA GLY A 390 -14.69 9.42 -23.34
C GLY A 390 -14.34 8.06 -22.73
N GLY A 391 -14.35 6.98 -23.52
CA GLY A 391 -13.84 5.66 -23.10
C GLY A 391 -14.71 4.87 -22.10
N ARG A 392 -15.93 5.31 -21.77
CA ARG A 392 -16.93 4.50 -21.03
C ARG A 392 -17.83 3.74 -22.01
N SER A 393 -18.21 2.52 -21.67
CA SER A 393 -19.24 1.75 -22.39
C SER A 393 -20.54 2.57 -22.46
N ASP A 394 -21.29 2.49 -23.57
CA ASP A 394 -22.57 3.19 -23.70
C ASP A 394 -23.51 2.76 -22.56
N LEU A 395 -23.68 3.66 -21.58
CA LEU A 395 -24.47 3.39 -20.37
C LEU A 395 -25.96 3.20 -20.70
N VAL A 396 -26.44 3.85 -21.76
CA VAL A 396 -27.82 3.70 -22.23
C VAL A 396 -28.01 2.32 -22.85
N GLU A 397 -27.04 1.87 -23.62
CA GLU A 397 -27.04 0.53 -24.19
C GLU A 397 -26.88 -0.56 -23.11
N ASP A 398 -26.00 -0.37 -22.14
CA ASP A 398 -25.82 -1.28 -21.00
C ASP A 398 -27.12 -1.44 -20.20
N ARG A 399 -27.85 -0.34 -19.97
CA ARG A 399 -29.20 -0.40 -19.37
C ARG A 399 -30.15 -1.28 -20.20
N LYS A 400 -30.19 -1.08 -21.53
CA LYS A 400 -31.05 -1.89 -22.43
C LYS A 400 -30.68 -3.37 -22.39
N LYS A 401 -29.38 -3.68 -22.42
CA LYS A 401 -28.84 -5.05 -22.28
C LYS A 401 -29.31 -5.71 -20.98
N LEU A 402 -29.21 -4.99 -19.85
CA LEU A 402 -29.67 -5.48 -18.55
C LEU A 402 -31.19 -5.66 -18.48
N LEU A 403 -31.96 -4.73 -19.05
CA LEU A 403 -33.42 -4.83 -19.11
C LEU A 403 -33.87 -6.06 -19.92
N ARG A 404 -33.31 -6.23 -21.12
CA ARG A 404 -33.56 -7.41 -21.98
C ARG A 404 -33.24 -8.71 -21.25
N TYR A 405 -32.11 -8.76 -20.54
CA TYR A 405 -31.73 -9.92 -19.75
C TYR A 405 -32.76 -10.26 -18.65
N ILE A 406 -33.20 -9.26 -17.87
CA ILE A 406 -34.18 -9.46 -16.80
C ILE A 406 -35.53 -9.91 -17.39
N LEU A 407 -36.01 -9.25 -18.46
CA LEU A 407 -37.28 -9.61 -19.09
C LEU A 407 -37.28 -11.04 -19.61
N ARG A 408 -36.20 -11.47 -20.28
CA ARG A 408 -36.04 -12.86 -20.73
C ARG A 408 -35.99 -13.85 -19.57
N LYS A 409 -35.29 -13.52 -18.47
CA LYS A 409 -35.27 -14.36 -17.26
C LYS A 409 -36.62 -14.44 -16.55
N LYS A 410 -37.50 -13.47 -16.78
CA LYS A 410 -38.89 -13.45 -16.30
C LYS A 410 -39.89 -13.96 -17.33
N GLU A 411 -39.44 -14.57 -18.43
CA GLU A 411 -40.29 -15.12 -19.50
C GLU A 411 -41.14 -14.09 -20.26
N ARG A 412 -40.80 -12.80 -20.18
CA ARG A 412 -41.44 -11.70 -20.92
C ARG A 412 -40.71 -11.46 -22.24
N TYR A 413 -40.79 -12.43 -23.15
CA TYR A 413 -39.99 -12.43 -24.39
C TYR A 413 -40.41 -11.35 -25.38
N GLU A 414 -41.71 -11.08 -25.53
CA GLU A 414 -42.23 -10.07 -26.47
C GLU A 414 -41.63 -8.68 -26.17
N GLU A 415 -41.71 -8.24 -24.92
CA GLU A 415 -41.13 -6.97 -24.48
C GLU A 415 -39.60 -6.94 -24.59
N ALA A 416 -38.95 -8.09 -24.45
CA ALA A 416 -37.50 -8.19 -24.57
C ALA A 416 -37.03 -8.10 -26.03
N ASP A 417 -37.85 -8.50 -26.98
CA ASP A 417 -37.53 -8.50 -28.41
C ASP A 417 -37.87 -7.15 -29.07
N GLU A 418 -38.76 -6.35 -28.47
CA GLU A 418 -38.97 -4.94 -28.83
C GLU A 418 -37.74 -4.05 -28.54
N LEU A 419 -36.87 -4.46 -27.62
CA LEU A 419 -35.65 -3.74 -27.29
C LEU A 419 -34.55 -3.99 -28.33
N TYR A 420 -34.38 -3.05 -29.26
CA TYR A 420 -33.22 -3.05 -30.16
C TYR A 420 -31.93 -2.77 -29.36
N VAL A 421 -31.03 -3.75 -29.36
CA VAL A 421 -29.72 -3.72 -28.71
C VAL A 421 -28.69 -4.07 -29.79
N GLU A 422 -27.65 -3.24 -29.96
CA GLU A 422 -26.58 -3.57 -30.89
C GLU A 422 -25.81 -4.80 -30.33
N GLU A 423 -25.63 -5.81 -31.18
CA GLU A 423 -24.94 -7.03 -30.78
C GLU A 423 -23.44 -6.79 -30.71
N ASP A 424 -22.94 -6.49 -29.51
CA ASP A 424 -21.52 -6.65 -29.20
C ASP A 424 -21.26 -8.06 -28.66
N SER A 425 -20.31 -8.75 -29.28
CA SER A 425 -19.86 -10.11 -28.97
C SER A 425 -19.06 -10.20 -27.65
N LEU A 426 -19.66 -9.81 -26.53
CA LEU A 426 -19.06 -9.93 -25.19
C LEU A 426 -20.00 -10.65 -24.22
N PHE A 427 -20.35 -11.88 -24.61
CA PHE A 427 -20.48 -13.01 -23.71
C PHE A 427 -19.63 -14.17 -24.22
#